data_AF-A0A4X2KRA9-F1
#
_entry.id   AF-A0A4X2KRA9-F1
#
_cell.length_a   1.000
_cell.length_b   1.000
_cell.length_c   1.000
_cell.angle_alpha   90.00
_cell.angle_beta   90.00
_cell.angle_gamma   90.00
#
_symmetry.space_group_name_H-M   'P 1'
#
loop_
_entity.id
_entity.type
_entity.pdbx_description
1 polymer ?
#
loop_
_entity_poly.entity_id
_entity_poly.type
_entity_poly.pdbx_seq_one_letter_code
_entity_poly.pdbx_strand_id
1 'polypeptide(L)'
;MEPPLPSCPMAQAKINAKTHEGRFCRSSSMADRSSRLLESLDQLELRVEALREAASAVEQEKEILLEMIHSIQNSQEMRQISDGEREELSLTANRLMGRTLTVEVSVETIRNPQQQESLRHATMIIDEVVSKFLDDLENAKSHLMSLYGACSSEVPPGPIDQKFQSIVIGCALEDQKKIKRRLETLLRNIENSDKAIKLLEHSKGAGSKALKQTSLKQV
;
A
#
# COMPACT_ATOMS: atom_id res chain seq x y z
N MET A 1 -104.34 17.11 -42.48
CA MET A 1 -105.44 17.18 -41.50
C MET A 1 -104.79 17.52 -40.16
N GLU A 2 -104.80 18.80 -39.78
CA GLU A 2 -104.41 19.32 -38.45
C GLU A 2 -105.65 19.28 -37.51
N PRO A 3 -105.59 19.49 -36.15
CA PRO A 3 -104.55 20.10 -35.27
C PRO A 3 -104.45 19.36 -33.87
N PRO A 4 -104.14 19.97 -32.70
CA PRO A 4 -103.09 20.89 -32.24
C PRO A 4 -102.25 20.39 -31.01
N LEU A 5 -101.20 21.16 -30.69
CA LEU A 5 -100.41 21.30 -29.43
C LEU A 5 -101.27 21.79 -28.22
N PRO A 6 -100.74 22.17 -27.01
CA PRO A 6 -99.47 21.89 -26.29
C PRO A 6 -99.67 21.59 -24.75
N SER A 7 -98.61 21.24 -24.03
CA SER A 7 -98.35 21.85 -22.70
C SER A 7 -96.85 21.80 -22.32
N CYS A 8 -96.26 22.98 -22.20
CA CYS A 8 -95.03 23.26 -21.41
C CYS A 8 -95.49 23.80 -20.03
N PRO A 9 -94.64 23.97 -18.99
CA PRO A 9 -93.17 24.11 -19.01
C PRO A 9 -92.43 23.40 -17.85
N MET A 10 -91.09 23.48 -17.81
CA MET A 10 -90.29 24.06 -16.70
C MET A 10 -88.80 23.67 -16.80
N ALA A 11 -88.00 24.71 -17.01
CA ALA A 11 -86.72 25.00 -16.36
C ALA A 11 -85.59 23.94 -16.22
N GLN A 12 -84.46 24.31 -16.83
CA GLN A 12 -83.12 24.43 -16.24
C GLN A 12 -82.30 23.15 -15.98
N ALA A 13 -81.22 22.98 -16.75
CA ALA A 13 -79.84 23.28 -16.33
C ALA A 13 -78.85 22.52 -17.23
N LYS A 14 -78.14 23.27 -18.09
CA LYS A 14 -77.00 22.74 -18.85
C LYS A 14 -75.81 22.58 -17.89
N ILE A 15 -75.50 21.35 -17.50
CA ILE A 15 -74.23 21.03 -16.84
C ILE A 15 -73.18 20.86 -17.94
N ASN A 16 -72.40 21.92 -18.14
CA ASN A 16 -71.17 21.90 -18.90
C ASN A 16 -70.12 21.11 -18.11
N ALA A 17 -69.99 19.82 -18.37
CA ALA A 17 -68.91 19.00 -17.82
C ALA A 17 -67.59 19.42 -18.46
N LYS A 18 -66.96 20.45 -17.87
CA LYS A 18 -65.51 20.66 -18.01
C LYS A 18 -64.84 19.38 -17.56
N THR A 19 -64.33 18.60 -18.50
CA THR A 19 -63.26 17.63 -18.28
C THR A 19 -62.06 18.41 -17.77
N HIS A 20 -62.03 18.61 -16.46
CA HIS A 20 -60.81 18.86 -15.74
C HIS A 20 -60.01 17.58 -15.92
N GLU A 21 -59.08 17.60 -16.88
CA GLU A 21 -57.92 16.70 -16.96
C GLU A 21 -57.26 16.75 -15.58
N GLY A 22 -57.78 15.92 -14.69
CA GLY A 22 -57.20 15.62 -13.40
C GLY A 22 -55.87 15.00 -13.72
N ARG A 23 -54.84 15.83 -13.75
CA ARG A 23 -53.44 15.47 -13.63
C ARG A 23 -53.28 14.78 -12.28
N PHE A 24 -53.80 13.56 -12.17
CA PHE A 24 -53.46 12.60 -11.15
C PHE A 24 -52.03 12.15 -11.49
N CYS A 25 -51.07 13.01 -11.19
CA CYS A 25 -49.78 12.51 -10.75
C CYS A 25 -50.10 11.65 -9.52
N ARG A 26 -50.25 10.34 -9.73
CA ARG A 26 -50.34 9.37 -8.64
C ARG A 26 -49.16 9.67 -7.74
N SER A 27 -49.43 10.26 -6.56
CA SER A 27 -48.42 10.43 -5.53
C SER A 27 -47.78 9.07 -5.34
N SER A 28 -46.52 8.91 -5.76
CA SER A 28 -45.81 7.64 -5.63
C SER A 28 -45.99 7.14 -4.21
N SER A 29 -46.43 5.88 -4.05
CA SER A 29 -46.65 5.32 -2.71
C SER A 29 -45.35 5.45 -1.91
N MET A 30 -45.46 5.55 -0.59
CA MET A 30 -44.28 5.51 0.29
C MET A 30 -43.44 4.26 0.02
N ALA A 31 -44.08 3.15 -0.37
CA ALA A 31 -43.41 1.92 -0.81
C ALA A 31 -42.57 2.13 -2.08
N ASP A 32 -43.10 2.80 -3.11
CA ASP A 32 -42.38 3.08 -4.36
C ASP A 32 -41.17 4.00 -4.12
N ARG A 33 -41.31 4.95 -3.19
CA ARG A 33 -40.21 5.82 -2.77
C ARG A 33 -39.13 5.03 -2.05
N SER A 34 -39.52 4.17 -1.11
CA SER A 34 -38.59 3.31 -0.38
C SER A 34 -37.85 2.35 -1.31
N SER A 35 -38.52 1.76 -2.30
CA SER A 35 -37.90 0.84 -3.26
C SER A 35 -36.84 1.54 -4.12
N ARG A 36 -37.12 2.75 -4.62
CA ARG A 36 -36.13 3.52 -5.38
C ARG A 36 -34.92 3.92 -4.54
N LEU A 37 -35.13 4.23 -3.26
CA LEU A 37 -34.04 4.54 -2.34
C LEU A 37 -33.16 3.32 -2.07
N LEU A 38 -33.75 2.14 -1.87
CA LEU A 38 -32.99 0.89 -1.73
C LEU A 38 -32.17 0.59 -2.98
N GLU A 39 -32.77 0.67 -4.17
CA GLU A 39 -32.03 0.46 -5.43
C GLU A 39 -30.86 1.46 -5.59
N SER A 40 -31.06 2.70 -5.15
CA SER A 40 -29.99 3.71 -5.16
C SER A 40 -28.87 3.36 -4.17
N LEU A 41 -29.21 2.82 -3.00
CA LEU A 41 -28.23 2.38 -2.01
C LEU A 41 -27.45 1.15 -2.51
N ASP A 42 -28.12 0.19 -3.14
CA ASP A 42 -27.48 -0.99 -3.73
C ASP A 42 -26.48 -0.58 -4.83
N GLN A 43 -26.85 0.39 -5.68
CA GLN A 43 -25.94 0.95 -6.68
C GLN A 43 -24.73 1.67 -6.05
N LEU A 44 -24.94 2.35 -4.93
CA LEU A 44 -23.83 2.98 -4.18
C LEU A 44 -22.92 1.93 -3.56
N GLU A 45 -23.47 0.85 -3.01
CA GLU A 45 -22.70 -0.26 -2.45
C GLU A 45 -21.76 -0.86 -3.50
N LEU A 46 -22.26 -1.17 -4.70
CA LEU A 46 -21.44 -1.66 -5.81
C LEU A 46 -20.30 -0.70 -6.17
N ARG A 47 -20.57 0.61 -6.17
CA ARG A 47 -19.55 1.63 -6.46
C ARG A 47 -18.52 1.76 -5.34
N VAL A 48 -18.92 1.59 -4.08
CA VAL A 48 -18.01 1.59 -2.94
C VAL A 48 -17.10 0.37 -3.01
N GLU A 49 -17.62 -0.81 -3.34
CA GLU A 49 -16.79 -2.00 -3.46
C GLU A 49 -15.77 -1.90 -4.60
N ALA A 50 -16.20 -1.42 -5.77
CA ALA A 50 -15.29 -1.14 -6.88
C ALA A 50 -14.20 -0.11 -6.52
N LEU A 51 -14.53 0.90 -5.72
CA LEU A 51 -13.56 1.88 -5.22
C LEU A 51 -12.56 1.23 -4.26
N ARG A 52 -13.02 0.34 -3.36
CA ARG A 52 -12.16 -0.39 -2.43
C ARG A 52 -11.18 -1.30 -3.18
N GLU A 53 -11.66 -2.06 -4.16
CA GLU A 53 -10.81 -2.90 -5.01
C GLU A 53 -9.75 -2.06 -5.75
N ALA A 54 -10.16 -0.94 -6.35
CA ALA A 54 -9.24 -0.05 -7.05
C ALA A 54 -8.18 0.55 -6.11
N ALA A 55 -8.57 0.98 -4.91
CA ALA A 55 -7.63 1.50 -3.91
C ALA A 55 -6.64 0.43 -3.44
N SER A 56 -7.10 -0.80 -3.17
CA SER A 56 -6.22 -1.92 -2.84
C SER A 56 -5.26 -2.29 -3.97
N ALA A 57 -5.68 -2.18 -5.23
CA ALA A 57 -4.80 -2.39 -6.37
C ALA A 57 -3.69 -1.31 -6.43
N VAL A 58 -4.02 -0.05 -6.13
CA VAL A 58 -3.02 1.05 -6.06
C VAL A 58 -2.04 0.86 -4.91
N GLU A 59 -2.51 0.36 -3.75
CA GLU A 59 -1.63 -0.01 -2.64
C GLU A 59 -0.61 -1.07 -3.04
N GLN A 60 -1.05 -2.14 -3.72
CA GLN A 60 -0.17 -3.21 -4.18
C GLN A 60 0.81 -2.72 -5.26
N GLU A 61 0.34 -1.93 -6.22
CA GLU A 61 1.19 -1.38 -7.28
C GLU A 61 2.33 -0.53 -6.70
N LYS A 62 2.07 0.24 -5.63
CA LYS A 62 3.13 0.96 -4.92
C LYS A 62 4.22 0.02 -4.41
N GLU A 63 3.86 -1.09 -3.77
CA GLU A 63 4.83 -2.07 -3.25
C GLU A 63 5.64 -2.69 -4.38
N ILE A 64 4.97 -3.09 -5.47
CA ILE A 64 5.61 -3.65 -6.67
C ILE A 64 6.61 -2.65 -7.28
N LEU A 65 6.25 -1.37 -7.38
CA LEU A 65 7.15 -0.32 -7.89
C LEU A 65 8.40 -0.16 -7.01
N LEU A 66 8.25 -0.17 -5.68
CA LEU A 66 9.38 -0.06 -4.77
C LEU A 66 10.32 -1.27 -4.92
N GLU A 67 9.78 -2.48 -5.05
CA GLU A 67 10.55 -3.70 -5.32
C GLU A 67 11.30 -3.65 -6.64
N MET A 68 10.64 -3.22 -7.72
CA MET A 68 11.25 -3.11 -9.06
C MET A 68 12.39 -2.08 -9.08
N ILE A 69 12.19 -0.90 -8.48
CA ILE A 69 13.23 0.13 -8.39
C ILE A 69 14.43 -0.41 -7.59
N HIS A 70 14.16 -1.07 -6.46
CA HIS A 70 15.21 -1.66 -5.63
C HIS A 70 15.98 -2.77 -6.38
N SER A 71 15.30 -3.60 -7.16
CA SER A 71 15.92 -4.65 -7.97
C SER A 71 16.90 -4.06 -8.99
N ILE A 72 16.51 -2.99 -9.69
CA ILE A 72 17.38 -2.28 -10.65
C ILE A 72 18.63 -1.74 -9.96
N GLN A 73 18.48 -1.09 -8.79
CA GLN A 73 19.61 -0.54 -8.03
C GLN A 73 20.64 -1.61 -7.62
N ASN A 74 20.20 -2.86 -7.45
CA ASN A 74 21.04 -3.95 -6.99
C ASN A 74 21.43 -4.94 -8.08
N SER A 75 21.09 -4.65 -9.34
CA SER A 75 21.34 -5.54 -10.47
C SER A 75 22.84 -5.80 -10.67
N GLN A 76 23.16 -6.91 -11.34
CA GLN A 76 24.57 -7.18 -11.70
C GLN A 76 25.07 -6.25 -12.81
N GLU A 77 24.17 -5.76 -13.67
CA GLU A 77 24.45 -4.83 -14.77
C GLU A 77 24.97 -3.49 -14.26
N MET A 78 24.47 -3.02 -13.11
CA MET A 78 24.97 -1.82 -12.43
C MET A 78 26.47 -1.91 -12.08
N ARG A 79 27.07 -3.10 -12.09
CA ARG A 79 28.50 -3.32 -11.82
C ARG A 79 29.37 -3.33 -13.08
N GLN A 80 28.75 -3.37 -14.26
CA GLN A 80 29.45 -3.51 -15.56
C GLN A 80 29.50 -2.20 -16.35
N ILE A 81 28.80 -1.17 -15.89
CA ILE A 81 28.77 0.17 -16.49
C ILE A 81 29.74 1.11 -15.78
N SER A 82 30.03 2.25 -16.42
CA SER A 82 30.96 3.24 -15.86
C SER A 82 30.44 3.86 -14.57
N ASP A 83 31.36 4.39 -13.76
CA ASP A 83 30.99 5.02 -12.48
C ASP A 83 30.03 6.21 -12.67
N GLY A 84 30.20 7.00 -13.75
CA GLY A 84 29.31 8.11 -14.07
C GLY A 84 27.90 7.66 -14.46
N GLU A 85 27.78 6.65 -15.33
CA GLU A 85 26.47 6.08 -15.71
C GLU A 85 25.77 5.44 -14.50
N ARG A 86 26.53 4.74 -13.65
CA ARG A 86 26.01 4.13 -12.43
C ARG A 86 25.47 5.18 -11.46
N GLU A 87 26.16 6.30 -11.32
CA GLU A 87 25.71 7.42 -10.48
C GLU A 87 24.42 8.03 -11.03
N GLU A 88 24.34 8.28 -12.34
CA GLU A 88 23.15 8.84 -12.99
C GLU A 88 21.92 7.93 -12.82
N LEU A 89 22.09 6.62 -13.03
CA LEU A 89 21.03 5.63 -12.81
C LEU A 89 20.63 5.57 -11.33
N SER A 90 21.60 5.63 -10.42
CA SER A 90 21.35 5.62 -8.97
C SER A 90 20.55 6.85 -8.52
N LEU A 91 20.88 8.05 -9.02
CA LEU A 91 20.14 9.28 -8.78
C LEU A 91 18.70 9.19 -9.32
N THR A 92 18.55 8.63 -10.53
CA THR A 92 17.23 8.43 -11.14
C THR A 92 16.38 7.47 -10.33
N ALA A 93 16.93 6.32 -9.91
CA ALA A 93 16.25 5.34 -9.08
C ALA A 93 15.85 5.91 -7.72
N ASN A 94 16.74 6.65 -7.04
CA ASN A 94 16.42 7.31 -5.78
C ASN A 94 15.29 8.35 -5.92
N ARG A 95 15.28 9.12 -7.01
CA ARG A 95 14.20 10.06 -7.31
C ARG A 95 12.87 9.33 -7.53
N LEU A 96 12.87 8.22 -8.27
CA LEU A 96 11.67 7.41 -8.48
C LEU A 96 11.18 6.83 -7.15
N MET A 97 12.09 6.25 -6.36
CA MET A 97 11.78 5.73 -5.02
C MET A 97 11.10 6.79 -4.15
N GLY A 98 11.71 7.98 -4.06
CA GLY A 98 11.16 9.10 -3.31
C GLY A 98 9.75 9.50 -3.77
N ARG A 99 9.50 9.53 -5.09
CA ARG A 99 8.16 9.81 -5.64
C ARG A 99 7.15 8.71 -5.33
N THR A 100 7.53 7.45 -5.47
CA THR A 100 6.65 6.31 -5.14
C THR A 100 6.27 6.32 -3.66
N LEU A 101 7.20 6.68 -2.77
CA LEU A 101 6.92 6.82 -1.34
C LEU A 101 5.91 7.92 -1.00
N THR A 102 5.70 8.92 -1.87
CA THR A 102 4.67 9.97 -1.65
C THR A 102 3.24 9.50 -1.88
N VAL A 103 3.04 8.35 -2.54
CA VAL A 103 1.70 7.79 -2.76
C VAL A 103 1.26 7.10 -1.47
N GLU A 104 0.18 7.58 -0.85
CA GLU A 104 -0.42 6.98 0.34
C GLU A 104 -1.90 6.69 0.06
N VAL A 105 -2.26 5.41 0.10
CA VAL A 105 -3.62 4.89 -0.06
C VAL A 105 -3.81 3.84 1.03
N SER A 106 -4.98 3.82 1.68
CA SER A 106 -5.30 2.86 2.74
C SER A 106 -6.76 2.43 2.66
N VAL A 107 -7.02 1.13 2.52
CA VAL A 107 -8.35 0.53 2.62
C VAL A 107 -8.48 -0.17 3.97
N GLU A 108 -9.26 0.43 4.87
CA GLU A 108 -9.51 -0.17 6.17
C GLU A 108 -10.50 -1.35 6.07
N THR A 109 -10.20 -2.40 6.82
CA THR A 109 -11.13 -3.51 7.07
C THR A 109 -11.84 -3.27 8.40
N ILE A 110 -13.17 -3.29 8.38
CA ILE A 110 -13.98 -3.27 9.61
C ILE A 110 -13.79 -4.61 10.30
N ARG A 111 -13.30 -4.58 11.55
CA ARG A 111 -13.00 -5.78 12.35
C ARG A 111 -13.70 -5.70 13.69
N ASN A 112 -14.15 -6.84 14.19
CA ASN A 112 -14.58 -6.95 15.58
C ASN A 112 -13.37 -7.04 16.53
N PRO A 113 -13.55 -6.89 17.86
CA PRO A 113 -12.44 -6.90 18.81
C PRO A 113 -11.60 -8.18 18.78
N GLN A 114 -12.24 -9.34 18.60
CA GLN A 114 -11.55 -10.63 18.53
C GLN A 114 -10.65 -10.72 17.30
N GLN A 115 -11.14 -10.29 16.12
CA GLN A 115 -10.36 -10.24 14.89
C GLN A 115 -9.18 -9.29 15.01
N GLN A 116 -9.36 -8.14 15.66
CA GLN A 116 -8.27 -7.18 15.89
C GLN A 116 -7.17 -7.77 16.78
N GLU A 117 -7.55 -8.50 17.83
CA GLU A 117 -6.59 -9.18 18.72
C GLU A 117 -5.84 -10.29 17.99
N SER A 118 -6.56 -11.13 17.22
CA SER A 118 -5.94 -12.18 16.41
C SER A 118 -4.98 -11.62 15.36
N LEU A 119 -5.35 -10.53 14.68
CA LEU A 119 -4.47 -9.85 13.73
C LEU A 119 -3.22 -9.31 14.44
N ARG A 120 -3.39 -8.64 15.58
CA ARG A 120 -2.26 -8.12 16.38
C ARG A 120 -1.29 -9.23 16.75
N HIS A 121 -1.81 -10.37 17.23
CA HIS A 121 -0.97 -11.51 17.61
C HIS A 121 -0.26 -12.13 16.40
N ALA A 122 -0.92 -12.24 15.25
CA ALA A 122 -0.31 -12.73 14.02
C ALA A 122 0.82 -11.80 13.53
N THR A 123 0.59 -10.48 13.51
CA THR A 123 1.60 -9.48 13.15
C THR A 123 2.78 -9.51 14.12
N MET A 124 2.53 -9.61 15.42
CA MET A 124 3.60 -9.71 16.43
C MET A 124 4.52 -10.91 16.21
N ILE A 125 3.96 -12.08 15.86
CA ILE A 125 4.76 -13.28 15.53
C ILE A 125 5.68 -13.02 14.32
N ILE A 126 5.17 -12.31 13.30
CA ILE A 126 5.95 -11.95 12.12
C ILE A 126 7.06 -10.95 12.50
N ASP A 127 6.71 -9.90 13.24
CA ASP A 127 7.63 -8.85 13.68
C ASP A 127 8.77 -9.42 14.53
N GLU A 128 8.49 -10.41 15.39
CA GLU A 128 9.52 -11.11 16.18
C GLU A 128 10.53 -11.85 15.29
N VAL A 129 10.07 -12.47 14.21
CA VAL A 129 10.95 -13.15 13.24
C VAL A 129 11.80 -12.13 12.49
N VAL A 130 11.19 -11.03 12.02
CA VAL A 130 11.89 -9.95 11.31
C VAL A 130 12.94 -9.31 12.22
N SER A 131 12.58 -9.00 13.47
CA SER A 131 13.50 -8.41 14.46
C SER A 131 14.72 -9.30 14.69
N LYS A 132 14.50 -10.59 14.98
CA LYS A 132 15.61 -11.53 15.19
C LYS A 132 16.51 -11.64 13.96
N PHE A 133 15.89 -11.67 12.77
CA PHE A 133 16.64 -11.73 11.52
C PHE A 133 17.50 -10.48 11.29
N LEU A 134 16.97 -9.29 11.58
CA LEU A 134 17.73 -8.03 11.48
C LEU A 134 18.87 -7.97 12.50
N ASP A 135 18.65 -8.43 13.73
CA ASP A 135 19.69 -8.53 14.76
C ASP A 135 20.81 -9.49 14.32
N ASP A 136 20.45 -10.66 13.78
CA ASP A 136 21.42 -11.63 13.25
C ASP A 136 22.21 -11.06 12.06
N LEU A 137 21.57 -10.30 11.17
CA LEU A 137 22.24 -9.61 10.07
C LEU A 137 23.23 -8.55 10.59
N GLU A 138 22.85 -7.77 11.60
CA GLU A 138 23.73 -6.76 12.20
C GLU A 138 24.95 -7.40 12.86
N ASN A 139 24.74 -8.49 13.59
CA ASN A 139 25.83 -9.29 14.18
C ASN A 139 26.77 -9.85 13.10
N ALA A 140 26.22 -10.42 12.03
CA ALA A 140 27.00 -10.93 10.91
C ALA A 140 27.78 -9.81 10.21
N LYS A 141 27.17 -8.64 10.02
CA LYS A 141 27.82 -7.45 9.46
C LYS A 141 29.00 -7.02 10.32
N SER A 142 28.80 -6.88 11.64
CA SER A 142 29.85 -6.50 12.58
C SER A 142 31.03 -7.48 12.55
N HIS A 143 30.74 -8.78 12.51
CA HIS A 143 31.77 -9.80 12.40
C HIS A 143 32.53 -9.71 11.08
N LEU A 144 31.85 -9.59 9.94
CA LEU A 144 32.50 -9.42 8.64
C LEU A 144 33.33 -8.13 8.56
N MET A 145 32.89 -7.04 9.19
CA MET A 145 33.66 -5.79 9.26
C MET A 145 34.96 -5.99 10.02
N SER A 146 34.95 -6.75 11.12
CA SER A 146 36.15 -7.11 11.88
C SER A 146 37.13 -7.96 11.06
N LEU A 147 36.62 -8.95 10.32
CA LEU A 147 37.42 -9.76 9.40
C LEU A 147 37.97 -8.93 8.23
N TYR A 148 37.18 -7.99 7.70
CA TYR A 148 37.58 -7.11 6.62
C TYR A 148 38.69 -6.15 7.06
N GLY A 149 38.58 -5.58 8.27
CA GLY A 149 39.60 -4.75 8.88
C GLY A 149 40.94 -5.47 9.02
N ALA A 150 40.92 -6.77 9.32
CA ALA A 150 42.11 -7.62 9.36
C ALA A 150 42.79 -7.84 7.99
N CYS A 151 42.09 -7.59 6.89
CA CYS A 151 42.63 -7.64 5.53
C CYS A 151 43.01 -6.26 4.96
N SER A 152 42.77 -5.17 5.70
CA SER A 152 43.03 -3.81 5.23
C SER A 152 44.33 -3.25 5.82
N SER A 153 45.04 -2.46 5.02
CA SER A 153 46.19 -1.67 5.46
C SER A 153 45.80 -0.29 6.00
N GLU A 154 44.53 0.10 5.84
CA GLU A 154 43.99 1.37 6.33
C GLU A 154 43.59 1.24 7.81
N VAL A 155 43.59 2.37 8.54
CA VAL A 155 43.12 2.42 9.93
C VAL A 155 41.65 1.98 9.95
N PRO A 156 41.33 0.82 10.56
CA PRO A 156 39.98 0.31 10.47
C PRO A 156 39.06 1.13 11.39
N PRO A 157 37.81 1.40 10.96
CA PRO A 157 36.82 2.13 11.76
C PRO A 157 36.25 1.33 12.94
N GLY A 158 36.85 0.19 13.29
CA GLY A 158 36.31 -0.75 14.28
C GLY A 158 37.31 -1.81 14.74
N PRO A 159 36.85 -2.77 15.57
CA PRO A 159 37.69 -3.84 16.08
C PRO A 159 38.24 -4.72 14.95
N ILE A 160 39.45 -5.21 15.13
CA ILE A 160 40.14 -6.10 14.19
C ILE A 160 40.22 -7.50 14.80
N ASP A 161 39.88 -8.52 14.02
CA ASP A 161 40.13 -9.90 14.41
C ASP A 161 41.62 -10.24 14.21
N GLN A 162 42.40 -10.12 15.28
CA GLN A 162 43.85 -10.36 15.25
C GLN A 162 44.22 -11.82 14.94
N LYS A 163 43.36 -12.78 15.31
CA LYS A 163 43.58 -14.19 15.01
C LYS A 163 43.42 -14.43 13.52
N PHE A 164 42.37 -13.88 12.92
CA PHE A 164 42.16 -13.94 11.48
C PHE A 164 43.25 -13.18 10.72
N GLN A 165 43.67 -12.00 11.20
CA GLN A 165 44.76 -11.23 10.62
C GLN A 165 46.05 -12.06 10.51
N SER A 166 46.42 -12.76 11.59
CA SER A 166 47.60 -13.63 11.63
C SER A 166 47.52 -14.76 10.59
N ILE A 167 46.33 -15.34 10.40
CA ILE A 167 46.08 -16.38 9.38
C ILE A 167 46.24 -15.80 7.97
N VAL A 168 45.63 -14.64 7.70
CA VAL A 168 45.66 -14.00 6.37
C VAL A 168 47.08 -13.58 5.97
N ILE A 169 47.86 -13.03 6.90
CA ILE A 169 49.28 -12.67 6.65
C ILE A 169 50.11 -13.89 6.24
N GLY A 170 49.80 -15.07 6.78
CA GLY A 170 50.44 -16.33 6.41
C GLY A 170 50.07 -16.84 5.01
N CYS A 171 49.06 -16.28 4.35
CA CYS A 171 48.66 -16.66 3.00
C CYS A 171 49.52 -15.97 1.92
N ALA A 172 49.51 -16.53 0.70
CA ALA A 172 50.10 -15.88 -0.46
C ALA A 172 49.35 -14.57 -0.80
N LEU A 173 50.07 -13.60 -1.37
CA LEU A 173 49.54 -12.27 -1.68
C LEU A 173 48.27 -12.31 -2.54
N GLU A 174 48.21 -13.20 -3.52
CA GLU A 174 47.02 -13.35 -4.39
C GLU A 174 45.81 -13.91 -3.63
N ASP A 175 46.04 -14.77 -2.63
CA ASP A 175 44.96 -15.29 -1.79
C ASP A 175 44.45 -14.23 -0.81
N GLN A 176 45.35 -13.41 -0.25
CA GLN A 176 44.96 -12.25 0.56
C GLN A 176 44.01 -11.32 -0.21
N LYS A 177 44.34 -11.02 -1.48
CA LYS A 177 43.47 -10.20 -2.36
C LYS A 177 42.12 -10.87 -2.61
N LYS A 178 42.08 -12.19 -2.85
CA LYS A 178 40.82 -12.93 -3.06
C LYS A 178 39.95 -12.95 -1.81
N ILE A 179 40.55 -13.17 -0.63
CA ILE A 179 39.86 -13.14 0.67
C ILE A 179 39.24 -11.76 0.89
N LYS A 180 40.02 -10.68 0.70
CA LYS A 180 39.54 -9.30 0.82
C LYS A 180 38.33 -9.03 -0.09
N ARG A 181 38.44 -9.35 -1.39
CA ARG A 181 37.33 -9.17 -2.36
C ARG A 181 36.08 -9.96 -1.99
N ARG A 182 36.25 -11.16 -1.42
CA ARG A 182 35.12 -11.97 -0.95
C ARG A 182 34.42 -11.28 0.22
N LEU A 183 35.16 -10.77 1.20
CA LEU A 183 34.61 -10.03 2.33
C LEU A 183 33.87 -8.76 1.89
N GLU A 184 34.44 -7.99 0.96
CA GLU A 184 33.78 -6.80 0.37
C GLU A 184 32.45 -7.16 -0.30
N THR A 185 32.44 -8.26 -1.03
CA THR A 185 31.22 -8.75 -1.69
C THR A 185 30.16 -9.17 -0.69
N LEU A 186 30.54 -9.88 0.37
CA LEU A 186 29.62 -10.32 1.43
C LEU A 186 29.05 -9.13 2.21
N LEU A 187 29.89 -8.15 2.57
CA LEU A 187 29.46 -6.93 3.25
C LEU A 187 28.42 -6.16 2.43
N ARG A 188 28.69 -5.92 1.16
CA ARG A 188 27.74 -5.26 0.26
C ARG A 188 26.42 -6.03 0.15
N ASN A 189 26.48 -7.36 0.04
CA ASN A 189 25.26 -8.18 -0.03
C ASN A 189 24.42 -8.08 1.24
N ILE A 190 25.05 -8.10 2.43
CA ILE A 190 24.33 -7.92 3.71
C ILE A 190 23.68 -6.54 3.77
N GLU A 191 24.39 -5.48 3.36
CA GLU A 191 23.83 -4.12 3.34
C GLU A 191 22.64 -3.99 2.39
N ASN A 192 22.69 -4.66 1.24
CA ASN A 192 21.58 -4.67 0.30
C ASN A 192 20.37 -5.42 0.87
N SER A 193 20.58 -6.58 1.51
CA SER A 193 19.50 -7.33 2.17
C SER A 193 18.86 -6.54 3.32
N ASP A 194 19.66 -5.86 4.16
CA ASP A 194 19.17 -5.01 5.25
C ASP A 194 18.27 -3.88 4.72
N LYS A 195 18.70 -3.20 3.65
CA LYS A 195 17.91 -2.15 3.00
C LYS A 195 16.63 -2.69 2.37
N ALA A 196 16.69 -3.84 1.71
CA ALA A 196 15.53 -4.46 1.08
C ALA A 196 14.42 -4.73 2.11
N ILE A 197 14.79 -5.33 3.25
CA ILE A 197 13.83 -5.70 4.30
C ILE A 197 13.25 -4.47 4.97
N LYS A 198 14.10 -3.49 5.32
CA LYS A 198 13.62 -2.23 5.90
C LYS A 198 12.70 -1.46 4.96
N LEU A 199 12.90 -1.54 3.64
CA LEU A 199 12.03 -0.89 2.66
C LEU A 199 10.61 -1.48 2.68
N LEU A 200 10.50 -2.81 2.78
CA LEU A 200 9.22 -3.52 2.86
C LEU A 200 8.48 -3.25 4.18
N GLU A 201 9.20 -2.95 5.27
CA GLU A 201 8.58 -2.62 6.56
C GLU A 201 7.98 -1.21 6.59
N HIS A 202 8.62 -0.23 5.94
CA HIS A 202 8.12 1.15 5.90
C HIS A 202 6.84 1.33 5.05
N SER A 203 6.51 0.39 4.15
CA SER A 203 5.22 0.42 3.43
C SER A 203 4.03 0.19 4.37
N LYS A 204 4.22 -0.55 5.47
CA LYS A 204 3.14 -0.93 6.41
C LYS A 204 2.89 0.07 7.54
N GLY A 205 3.87 0.91 7.88
CA GLY A 205 3.90 1.67 9.14
C GLY A 205 3.13 3.01 9.20
N ALA A 206 2.68 3.56 8.07
CA ALA A 206 2.06 4.90 8.04
C ALA A 206 0.58 4.91 8.48
N GLY A 207 -0.19 3.87 8.13
CA GLY A 207 -1.63 3.82 8.42
C GLY A 207 -2.01 3.67 9.90
N SER A 208 -1.13 3.08 10.73
CA SER A 208 -1.47 2.78 12.14
C SER A 208 -1.38 3.98 13.09
N LYS A 209 -0.72 5.08 12.70
CA LYS A 209 -0.54 6.24 13.60
C LYS A 209 -1.70 7.23 13.58
N ALA A 210 -2.50 7.26 12.51
CA ALA A 210 -3.62 8.20 12.39
C ALA A 210 -4.89 7.77 13.17
N LEU A 211 -5.12 6.46 13.34
CA LEU A 211 -6.37 5.94 13.92
C LEU A 211 -6.46 5.99 15.45
N LYS A 212 -5.36 6.21 16.18
CA LYS A 212 -5.43 6.37 17.64
C LYS A 212 -6.11 7.67 18.09
N GLN A 213 -6.32 8.64 17.20
CA GLN A 213 -6.94 9.92 17.55
C GLN A 213 -8.45 9.99 17.28
N THR A 214 -9.00 9.13 16.40
CA THR A 214 -10.39 9.27 15.94
C THR A 214 -11.38 8.40 16.72
N SER A 215 -10.94 7.27 17.29
CA SER A 215 -11.84 6.31 17.97
C SER A 215 -12.24 6.69 19.41
N LEU A 216 -11.81 7.85 19.92
CA LEU A 216 -12.15 8.35 21.27
C LEU A 216 -13.28 9.40 21.28
N LYS A 217 -13.93 9.67 20.13
CA LYS A 217 -15.07 10.58 20.05
C LYS A 217 -16.25 9.95 19.34
N GLN A 218 -16.90 8.99 19.99
CA GLN A 218 -18.33 8.70 19.79
C GLN A 218 -18.81 7.85 20.98
N VAL A 219 -19.23 8.57 22.02
CA VAL A 219 -20.22 8.14 23.03
C VAL A 219 -21.43 9.04 22.82
#